data_AF-A0A813NVF4-F1
#
_entry.id   AF-A0A813NVF4-F1
#
_cell.length_a   1.000
_cell.length_b   1.000
_cell.length_c   1.000
_cell.angle_alpha   90.00
_cell.angle_beta   90.00
_cell.angle_gamma   90.00
#
_symmetry.space_group_name_H-M   'P 1'
#
loop_
_entity.id
_entity.type
_entity.pdbx_description
1 polymer ?
#
loop_
_entity_poly.entity_id
_entity_poly.type
_entity_poly.pdbx_seq_one_letter_code
_entity_poly.pdbx_strand_id
1 'polypeptide(L)'
;MENTSAITEKTPSSTPSIDEKDLVMSMRKLDLIKELGEKQNQFQRLQTHLQQHTDLVTRENQVLREFRKELDMLVQERMSHIEELRLIHADINIMETTIKQADEERARAIQDSKRLLKDYQPIKEQVNKLRDMLNLERLSDHDDDDTTLIAMQLISQQSNDHDLPVNRNSHLSSTGLDNTHEQIPLGISFHHQSQQMTNTTNSNIYLLTYQEPAPIEYIVSRLCNIKQAYTQFGGKRPFGVSFLYMGWDKHYGYQLYQSDPSGNFGGWKATCVGHNSQTAISILKQEYKIGETQLNDALRLAIRVFSKTLDTTKLTPEKIEIAVLQHDDKTNQTTIRMLKDEELTTLIKQYEEEQSKLEADRQKQQQTTEKDKK
;
A
#
# COMPACT_ATOMS: atom_id res chain seq x y z
N MET A 1 -90.37 -91.89 -47.51
CA MET A 1 -89.68 -90.58 -47.45
C MET A 1 -90.65 -89.66 -46.72
N GLU A 2 -90.41 -89.08 -45.56
CA GLU A 2 -89.20 -88.79 -44.78
C GLU A 2 -89.56 -88.76 -43.28
N ASN A 3 -88.51 -88.86 -42.47
CA ASN A 3 -88.55 -89.11 -41.03
C ASN A 3 -88.42 -87.78 -40.26
N THR A 4 -89.33 -87.51 -39.33
CA THR A 4 -89.25 -86.38 -38.37
C THR A 4 -88.57 -86.82 -37.08
N SER A 5 -87.47 -86.18 -36.70
CA SER A 5 -86.88 -86.28 -35.36
C SER A 5 -86.34 -84.92 -34.87
N ALA A 6 -86.73 -84.58 -33.64
CA ALA A 6 -86.51 -83.33 -32.93
C ALA A 6 -85.05 -83.11 -32.45
N ILE A 7 -84.61 -81.86 -32.33
CA ILE A 7 -83.49 -81.46 -31.47
C ILE A 7 -83.83 -80.15 -30.73
N THR A 8 -83.60 -80.19 -29.42
CA THR A 8 -83.94 -79.26 -28.35
C THR A 8 -82.93 -78.12 -28.16
N GLU A 9 -83.42 -76.97 -27.69
CA GLU A 9 -82.63 -75.83 -27.21
C GLU A 9 -81.81 -76.16 -25.95
N LYS A 10 -80.60 -75.60 -25.85
CA LYS A 10 -79.81 -75.52 -24.61
C LYS A 10 -79.27 -74.10 -24.44
N THR A 11 -79.75 -73.41 -23.41
CA THR A 11 -79.03 -72.32 -22.74
C THR A 11 -78.18 -72.90 -21.60
N PRO A 12 -77.04 -72.29 -21.27
CA PRO A 12 -76.58 -72.32 -19.88
C PRO A 12 -76.27 -70.92 -19.35
N SER A 13 -76.84 -70.63 -18.19
CA SER A 13 -76.49 -69.54 -17.28
C SER A 13 -75.55 -70.06 -16.18
N SER A 14 -74.53 -69.28 -15.83
CA SER A 14 -73.91 -69.32 -14.49
C SER A 14 -73.04 -68.08 -14.23
N THR A 15 -73.39 -67.33 -13.19
CA THR A 15 -72.52 -66.36 -12.50
C THR A 15 -72.06 -66.99 -11.17
N PRO A 16 -70.77 -66.95 -10.79
CA PRO A 16 -70.30 -67.65 -9.60
C PRO A 16 -70.57 -66.86 -8.31
N SER A 17 -70.92 -67.56 -7.22
CA SER A 17 -71.09 -67.01 -5.87
C SER A 17 -69.75 -67.01 -5.10
N ILE A 18 -69.36 -65.86 -4.54
CA ILE A 18 -68.11 -65.68 -3.78
C ILE A 18 -68.39 -65.89 -2.27
N ASP A 19 -67.50 -66.61 -1.58
CA ASP A 19 -67.61 -66.98 -0.15
C ASP A 19 -67.29 -65.78 0.78
N GLU A 20 -68.10 -65.57 1.84
CA GLU A 20 -68.09 -64.34 2.65
C GLU A 20 -66.80 -64.19 3.48
N LYS A 21 -66.17 -65.30 3.87
CA LYS A 21 -64.84 -65.31 4.53
C LYS A 21 -63.72 -64.83 3.61
N ASP A 22 -63.77 -65.16 2.33
CA ASP A 22 -62.79 -64.70 1.34
C ASP A 22 -62.91 -63.20 1.11
N LEU A 23 -64.14 -62.66 1.20
CA LEU A 23 -64.38 -61.22 1.15
C LEU A 23 -63.75 -60.48 2.34
N VAL A 24 -63.93 -60.99 3.56
CA VAL A 24 -63.35 -60.39 4.78
C VAL A 24 -61.82 -60.45 4.79
N MET A 25 -61.23 -61.58 4.35
CA MET A 25 -59.78 -61.70 4.18
C MET A 25 -59.25 -60.75 3.09
N SER A 26 -60.01 -60.57 2.02
CA SER A 26 -59.65 -59.63 0.94
C SER A 26 -59.72 -58.17 1.41
N MET A 27 -60.74 -57.79 2.20
CA MET A 27 -60.83 -56.46 2.80
C MET A 27 -59.67 -56.17 3.75
N ARG A 28 -59.29 -57.12 4.63
CA ARG A 28 -58.12 -56.94 5.51
C ARG A 28 -56.80 -56.78 4.75
N LYS A 29 -56.61 -57.53 3.66
CA LYS A 29 -55.45 -57.36 2.78
C LYS A 29 -55.44 -55.97 2.14
N LEU A 30 -56.61 -55.45 1.77
CA LEU A 30 -56.75 -54.13 1.17
C LEU A 30 -56.40 -53.01 2.17
N ASP A 31 -56.83 -53.14 3.43
CA ASP A 31 -56.48 -52.22 4.51
C ASP A 31 -54.96 -52.22 4.77
N LEU A 32 -54.33 -53.41 4.81
CA LEU A 32 -52.88 -53.54 4.96
C LEU A 32 -52.11 -52.93 3.77
N ILE A 33 -52.60 -53.09 2.54
CA ILE A 33 -51.98 -52.48 1.35
C ILE A 33 -52.08 -50.95 1.42
N LYS A 34 -53.21 -50.42 1.90
CA LYS A 34 -53.40 -48.98 2.08
C LYS A 34 -52.44 -48.43 3.14
N GLU A 35 -52.36 -49.07 4.30
CA GLU A 35 -51.45 -48.69 5.38
C GLU A 35 -49.98 -48.80 4.94
N LEU A 36 -49.62 -49.86 4.19
CA LEU A 36 -48.30 -50.01 3.59
C LEU A 36 -47.97 -48.85 2.64
N GLY A 37 -48.90 -48.45 1.77
CA GLY A 37 -48.72 -47.32 0.86
C GLY A 37 -48.49 -45.99 1.60
N GLU A 38 -49.24 -45.74 2.67
CA GLU A 38 -49.07 -44.56 3.52
C GLU A 38 -47.70 -44.57 4.23
N LYS A 39 -47.29 -45.72 4.78
CA LYS A 39 -45.97 -45.87 5.42
C LYS A 39 -44.82 -45.77 4.43
N GLN A 40 -44.98 -46.31 3.22
CA GLN A 40 -43.98 -46.21 2.16
C GLN A 40 -43.78 -44.75 1.72
N ASN A 41 -44.85 -43.97 1.63
CA ASN A 41 -44.78 -42.54 1.33
C ASN A 41 -44.10 -41.76 2.48
N GLN A 42 -44.47 -42.04 3.74
CA GLN A 42 -43.81 -41.44 4.90
C GLN A 42 -42.31 -41.77 4.94
N PHE A 43 -41.94 -43.03 4.71
CA PHE A 43 -40.56 -43.48 4.64
C PHE A 43 -39.77 -42.74 3.55
N GLN A 44 -40.35 -42.61 2.35
CA GLN A 44 -39.68 -41.95 1.23
C GLN A 44 -39.48 -40.44 1.45
N ARG A 45 -40.43 -39.78 2.13
CA ARG A 45 -40.27 -38.37 2.57
C ARG A 45 -39.15 -38.23 3.60
N LEU A 46 -39.13 -39.09 4.61
CA LEU A 46 -38.09 -39.12 5.65
C LEU A 46 -36.70 -39.37 5.06
N GLN A 47 -36.60 -40.31 4.13
CA GLN A 47 -35.35 -40.62 3.43
C GLN A 47 -34.84 -39.41 2.65
N THR A 48 -35.72 -38.70 1.95
CA THR A 48 -35.37 -37.49 1.20
C THR A 48 -34.87 -36.37 2.12
N HIS A 49 -35.56 -36.12 3.24
CA HIS A 49 -35.12 -35.13 4.23
C HIS A 49 -33.79 -35.51 4.88
N LEU A 50 -33.60 -36.78 5.25
CA LEU A 50 -32.35 -37.24 5.84
C LEU A 50 -31.17 -37.04 4.86
N GLN A 51 -31.40 -37.33 3.58
CA GLN A 51 -30.38 -37.13 2.55
C GLN A 51 -30.01 -35.66 2.38
N GLN A 52 -31.01 -34.77 2.33
CA GLN A 52 -30.77 -33.32 2.26
C GLN A 52 -29.97 -32.80 3.47
N HIS A 53 -30.31 -33.23 4.67
CA HIS A 53 -29.58 -32.86 5.89
C HIS A 53 -28.15 -33.41 5.89
N THR A 54 -27.96 -34.64 5.43
CA THR A 54 -26.62 -35.25 5.33
C THR A 54 -25.75 -34.46 4.34
N ASP A 55 -26.28 -34.11 3.18
CA ASP A 55 -25.56 -33.33 2.16
C ASP A 55 -25.22 -31.91 2.64
N LEU A 56 -26.09 -31.31 3.47
CA LEU A 56 -25.81 -30.02 4.10
C LEU A 56 -24.65 -30.14 5.09
N VAL A 57 -24.71 -31.12 5.99
CA VAL A 57 -23.66 -31.36 7.00
C VAL A 57 -22.33 -31.70 6.34
N THR A 58 -22.32 -32.46 5.24
CA THR A 58 -21.10 -32.75 4.48
C THR A 58 -20.49 -31.48 3.89
N ARG A 59 -21.31 -30.60 3.31
CA ARG A 59 -20.86 -29.31 2.78
C ARG A 59 -20.32 -28.39 3.88
N GLU A 60 -21.03 -28.26 5.00
CA GLU A 60 -20.58 -27.47 6.14
C GLU A 60 -19.24 -27.99 6.69
N ASN A 61 -19.08 -29.31 6.81
CA ASN A 61 -17.81 -29.89 7.24
C ASN A 61 -16.66 -29.61 6.27
N GLN A 62 -16.92 -29.56 4.97
CA GLN A 62 -15.92 -29.19 3.97
C GLN A 62 -15.48 -27.74 4.14
N VAL A 63 -16.44 -26.82 4.24
CA VAL A 63 -16.16 -25.39 4.46
C VAL A 63 -15.42 -25.16 5.78
N LEU A 64 -15.80 -25.86 6.85
CA LEU A 64 -15.10 -25.78 8.14
C LEU A 64 -13.65 -26.28 8.05
N ARG A 65 -13.36 -27.29 7.21
CA ARG A 65 -11.98 -27.74 6.98
C ARG A 65 -11.17 -26.68 6.24
N GLU A 66 -11.78 -25.99 5.28
CA GLU A 66 -11.13 -24.89 4.55
C GLU A 66 -10.80 -23.72 5.49
N PHE A 67 -11.75 -23.31 6.35
CA PHE A 67 -11.50 -22.27 7.35
C PHE A 67 -10.44 -22.66 8.37
N ARG A 68 -10.40 -23.92 8.83
CA ARG A 68 -9.32 -24.40 9.73
C ARG A 68 -7.95 -24.31 9.05
N LYS A 69 -7.88 -24.71 7.78
CA LYS A 69 -6.63 -24.61 7.01
C LYS A 69 -6.21 -23.14 6.83
N GLU A 70 -7.15 -22.24 6.58
CA GLU A 70 -6.85 -20.80 6.51
C GLU A 70 -6.34 -20.26 7.85
N LEU A 71 -6.96 -20.66 8.97
CA LEU A 71 -6.49 -20.30 10.30
C LEU A 71 -5.06 -20.76 10.57
N ASP A 72 -4.71 -22.00 10.19
CA ASP A 72 -3.35 -22.53 10.36
C ASP A 72 -2.33 -21.72 9.55
N MET A 73 -2.68 -21.34 8.31
CA MET A 73 -1.82 -20.48 7.48
C MET A 73 -1.62 -19.09 8.10
N LEU A 74 -2.67 -18.48 8.66
CA LEU A 74 -2.57 -17.19 9.35
C LEU A 74 -1.70 -17.28 10.62
N VAL A 75 -1.79 -18.39 11.36
CA VAL A 75 -0.94 -18.63 12.53
C VAL A 75 0.52 -18.80 12.10
N GLN A 76 0.78 -19.48 10.99
CA GLN A 76 2.12 -19.63 10.43
C GLN A 76 2.69 -18.28 9.97
N GLU A 77 1.89 -17.45 9.29
CA GLU A 77 2.27 -16.10 8.86
C GLU A 77 2.60 -15.22 10.08
N ARG A 78 1.76 -15.25 11.12
CA ARG A 78 2.05 -14.56 12.40
C ARG A 78 3.39 -15.00 13.00
N MET A 79 3.70 -16.30 12.99
CA MET A 79 4.98 -16.81 13.50
C MET A 79 6.17 -16.34 12.65
N SER A 80 6.01 -16.26 11.32
CA SER A 80 7.03 -15.67 10.44
C SER A 80 7.31 -14.22 10.79
N HIS A 81 6.28 -13.41 11.02
CA HIS A 81 6.47 -12.01 11.41
C HIS A 81 7.12 -11.84 12.78
N ILE A 82 6.83 -12.73 13.73
CA ILE A 82 7.51 -12.72 15.03
C ILE A 82 9.01 -12.99 14.87
N GLU A 83 9.40 -13.93 14.00
CA GLU A 83 10.82 -14.17 13.74
C GLU A 83 11.49 -13.03 12.98
N GLU A 84 10.80 -12.40 12.02
CA GLU A 84 11.26 -11.18 11.34
C GLU A 84 11.52 -10.06 12.37
N LEU A 85 10.60 -9.83 13.32
CA LEU A 85 10.80 -8.87 14.41
C LEU A 85 12.00 -9.22 15.31
N ARG A 86 12.24 -10.51 15.54
CA ARG A 86 13.39 -10.98 16.32
C ARG A 86 14.71 -10.67 15.63
N LEU A 87 14.77 -10.86 14.30
CA LEU A 87 15.94 -10.52 13.48
C LEU A 87 16.19 -9.01 13.48
N ILE A 88 15.15 -8.19 13.28
CA ILE A 88 15.26 -6.73 13.37
C ILE A 88 15.82 -6.30 14.73
N HIS A 89 15.34 -6.91 15.82
CA HIS A 89 15.85 -6.60 17.16
C HIS A 89 17.33 -6.99 17.33
N ALA A 90 17.77 -8.10 16.71
CA ALA A 90 19.18 -8.49 16.70
C ALA A 90 20.03 -7.48 15.91
N ASP A 91 19.57 -7.04 14.74
CA ASP A 91 20.25 -6.04 13.91
C ASP A 91 20.35 -4.68 14.61
N ILE A 92 19.28 -4.25 15.31
CA ILE A 92 19.29 -3.04 16.16
C ILE A 92 20.39 -3.16 17.21
N ASN A 93 20.47 -4.28 17.93
CA ASN A 93 21.51 -4.48 18.95
C ASN A 93 22.92 -4.44 18.34
N ILE A 94 23.12 -5.02 17.15
CA ILE A 94 24.41 -4.95 16.44
C ILE A 94 24.73 -3.49 16.08
N MET A 95 23.77 -2.73 15.57
CA MET A 95 23.99 -1.31 15.25
C MET A 95 24.27 -0.48 16.51
N GLU A 96 23.55 -0.68 17.60
CA GLU A 96 23.80 0.00 18.87
C GLU A 96 25.20 -0.28 19.41
N THR A 97 25.65 -1.54 19.36
CA THR A 97 27.02 -1.88 19.77
C THR A 97 28.08 -1.27 18.84
N THR A 98 27.81 -1.21 17.54
CA THR A 98 28.72 -0.60 16.55
C THR A 98 28.83 0.91 16.76
N ILE A 99 27.70 1.60 16.96
CA ILE A 99 27.66 3.04 17.26
C ILE A 99 28.43 3.32 18.54
N LYS A 100 28.18 2.54 19.60
CA LYS A 100 28.89 2.69 20.87
C LYS A 100 30.40 2.52 20.70
N GLN A 101 30.84 1.52 19.95
CA GLN A 101 32.26 1.32 19.67
C GLN A 101 32.86 2.49 18.88
N ALA A 102 32.15 3.00 17.86
CA ALA A 102 32.59 4.15 17.08
C ALA A 102 32.70 5.42 17.94
N ASP A 103 31.75 5.65 18.85
CA ASP A 103 31.81 6.77 19.80
C ASP A 103 32.99 6.65 20.76
N GLU A 104 33.28 5.45 21.26
CA GLU A 104 34.46 5.19 22.09
C GLU A 104 35.78 5.41 21.33
N GLU A 105 35.86 4.98 20.08
CA GLU A 105 37.03 5.21 19.20
C GLU A 105 37.22 6.69 18.90
N ARG A 106 36.13 7.40 18.57
CA ARG A 106 36.13 8.86 18.38
C ARG A 106 36.58 9.59 19.64
N ALA A 107 36.08 9.19 20.82
CA ALA A 107 36.49 9.79 22.10
C ALA A 107 38.00 9.60 22.37
N ARG A 108 38.53 8.40 22.09
CA ARG A 108 39.98 8.12 22.16
C ARG A 108 40.78 9.01 21.20
N ALA A 109 40.39 9.07 19.93
CA ALA A 109 41.07 9.88 18.92
C ALA A 109 41.10 11.38 19.29
N ILE A 110 40.00 11.90 19.86
CA ILE A 110 39.96 13.29 20.35
C ILE A 110 40.87 13.49 21.57
N GLN A 111 40.89 12.54 22.50
CA GLN A 111 41.79 12.61 23.66
C GLN A 111 43.27 12.61 23.23
N ASP A 112 43.63 11.77 22.26
CA ASP A 112 44.98 11.73 21.70
C ASP A 112 45.32 13.03 20.98
N SER A 113 44.38 13.59 20.21
CA SER A 113 44.54 14.90 19.57
C SER A 113 44.76 16.04 20.59
N LYS A 114 44.02 16.04 21.70
CA LYS A 114 44.21 17.00 22.81
C LYS A 114 45.60 16.87 23.44
N ARG A 115 46.09 15.64 23.61
CA ARG A 115 47.43 15.39 24.16
C ARG A 115 48.52 15.90 23.22
N LEU A 116 48.42 15.60 21.93
CA LEU A 116 49.36 16.08 20.92
C LEU A 116 49.37 17.61 20.82
N LEU A 117 48.19 18.25 20.90
CA LEU A 117 48.09 19.72 20.90
C LEU A 117 48.79 20.34 22.12
N LYS A 118 48.69 19.69 23.29
CA LYS A 118 49.38 20.13 24.51
C LYS A 118 50.90 20.10 24.36
N ASP A 119 51.44 19.11 23.64
CA ASP A 119 52.88 18.98 23.39
C ASP A 119 53.34 19.88 22.21
N TYR A 120 52.46 20.18 21.26
CA TYR A 120 52.72 21.06 20.10
C TYR A 120 52.99 22.51 20.51
N GLN A 121 52.14 23.08 21.36
CA GLN A 121 52.22 24.48 21.81
C GLN A 121 53.60 24.89 22.35
N PRO A 122 54.22 24.18 23.32
CA PRO A 122 55.54 24.57 23.84
C PRO A 122 56.66 24.41 22.81
N ILE A 123 56.54 23.47 21.89
CA ILE A 123 57.51 23.28 20.80
C ILE A 123 57.40 24.44 19.80
N LYS A 124 56.18 24.84 19.41
CA LYS A 124 55.93 26.01 18.55
C LYS A 124 56.56 27.28 19.14
N GLU A 125 56.40 27.49 20.45
CA GLU A 125 57.04 28.61 21.14
C GLU A 125 58.58 28.54 21.13
N GLN A 126 59.16 27.37 21.35
CA GLN A 126 60.61 27.19 21.28
C GLN A 126 61.16 27.45 19.87
N VAL A 127 60.47 26.96 18.84
CA VAL A 127 60.82 27.21 17.44
C VAL A 127 60.74 28.71 17.12
N ASN A 128 59.69 29.40 17.57
CA ASN A 128 59.56 30.83 17.36
C ASN A 128 60.67 31.62 18.07
N LYS A 129 61.08 31.23 19.29
CA LYS A 129 62.26 31.82 19.96
C LYS A 129 63.54 31.65 19.17
N LEU A 130 63.77 30.47 18.58
CA LEU A 130 64.96 30.22 17.75
C LEU A 130 64.91 31.01 16.43
N ARG A 131 63.73 31.16 15.82
CA ARG A 131 63.54 31.98 14.61
C ARG A 131 63.82 33.45 14.90
N ASP A 132 63.35 33.98 16.02
CA ASP A 132 63.65 35.35 16.45
C ASP A 132 65.16 35.59 16.59
N MET A 133 65.89 34.64 17.19
CA MET A 133 67.36 34.73 17.35
C MET A 133 68.10 34.75 16.01
N LEU A 134 67.50 34.19 14.96
CA LEU A 134 68.03 34.15 13.59
C LEU A 134 67.48 35.29 12.71
N ASN A 135 66.70 36.22 13.26
CA ASN A 135 65.97 37.27 12.54
C ASN A 135 65.04 36.73 11.43
N LEU A 136 64.45 35.55 11.63
CA LEU A 136 63.43 34.97 10.76
C LEU A 136 62.03 35.34 11.25
N GLU A 137 61.06 35.38 10.34
CA GLU A 137 59.66 35.65 10.66
C GLU A 137 59.05 34.50 11.50
N ARG A 138 58.23 34.86 12.49
CA ARG A 138 57.56 33.91 13.38
C ARG A 138 56.49 33.10 12.63
N LEU A 139 56.26 31.86 13.06
CA LEU A 139 55.10 31.07 12.64
C LEU A 139 53.83 31.68 13.22
N SER A 140 52.88 32.01 12.34
CA SER A 140 51.55 32.50 12.72
C SER A 140 50.62 31.37 13.22
N ASP A 141 49.50 31.71 13.84
CA ASP A 141 48.43 30.74 14.16
C ASP A 141 47.61 30.34 12.92
N HIS A 142 47.77 31.07 11.81
CA HIS A 142 47.18 30.77 10.50
C HIS A 142 48.14 30.00 9.58
N ASP A 143 49.41 29.83 9.97
CA ASP A 143 50.39 28.99 9.28
C ASP A 143 50.34 27.54 9.76
N ASP A 144 49.54 27.28 10.79
CA ASP A 144 49.18 25.93 11.19
C ASP A 144 48.32 25.35 10.05
N ASP A 145 48.80 24.27 9.43
CA ASP A 145 48.12 23.55 8.34
C ASP A 145 46.62 23.38 8.63
N ASP A 146 45.74 23.41 7.61
CA ASP A 146 44.27 23.35 7.77
C ASP A 146 43.83 22.28 8.79
N THR A 147 44.58 21.18 8.82
CA THR A 147 44.52 20.06 9.77
C THR A 147 44.51 20.46 11.25
N THR A 148 45.35 21.40 11.68
CA THR A 148 45.48 21.86 13.07
C THR A 148 44.31 22.78 13.46
N LEU A 149 43.88 23.64 12.54
CA LEU A 149 42.73 24.52 12.73
C LEU A 149 41.43 23.69 12.87
N ILE A 150 41.28 22.67 12.01
CA ILE A 150 40.19 21.69 12.05
C ILE A 150 40.21 20.92 13.37
N ALA A 151 41.38 20.47 13.84
CA ALA A 151 41.52 19.76 15.11
C ALA A 151 41.11 20.65 16.31
N MET A 152 41.52 21.92 16.34
CA MET A 152 41.12 22.87 17.38
C MET A 152 39.61 23.17 17.34
N GLN A 153 39.02 23.28 16.14
CA GLN A 153 37.61 23.56 15.97
C GLN A 153 36.72 22.37 16.39
N LEU A 154 37.08 21.14 16.01
CA LEU A 154 36.39 19.90 16.40
C LEU A 154 36.41 19.68 17.92
N ILE A 155 37.53 20.02 18.58
CA ILE A 155 37.66 19.95 20.04
C ILE A 155 36.73 20.96 20.74
N SER A 156 36.55 22.15 20.17
CA SER A 156 35.69 23.18 20.77
C SER A 156 34.19 22.88 20.65
N GLN A 157 33.75 22.29 19.52
CA GLN A 157 32.36 21.94 19.25
C GLN A 157 31.79 20.86 20.19
N GLN A 158 32.65 19.96 20.70
CA GLN A 158 32.25 18.90 21.62
C GLN A 158 31.72 19.39 22.98
N SER A 159 31.96 20.66 23.32
CA SER A 159 31.42 21.29 24.54
C SER A 159 29.90 21.51 24.46
N ASN A 160 29.32 21.52 23.24
CA ASN A 160 27.93 21.87 22.99
C ASN A 160 27.03 20.66 22.63
N ASP A 161 27.61 19.51 22.28
CA ASP A 161 26.86 18.35 21.74
C ASP A 161 26.33 17.38 22.82
N HIS A 162 26.57 17.65 24.11
CA HIS A 162 26.20 16.74 25.19
C HIS A 162 24.68 16.68 25.52
N ASP A 163 23.85 17.49 24.85
CA ASP A 163 22.43 17.70 25.16
C ASP A 163 21.47 17.48 23.97
N LEU A 164 21.76 16.55 23.06
CA LEU A 164 20.71 16.04 22.15
C LEU A 164 20.08 14.78 22.76
N PRO A 165 18.89 14.87 23.40
CA PRO A 165 18.20 13.69 23.87
C PRO A 165 17.85 12.82 22.67
N VAL A 166 18.40 11.61 22.64
CA VAL A 166 17.88 10.53 21.80
C VAL A 166 16.42 10.35 22.21
N ASN A 167 15.51 10.89 21.40
CA ASN A 167 14.10 10.90 21.68
C ASN A 167 13.58 9.46 21.68
N ARG A 168 13.46 8.87 22.88
CA ARG A 168 13.01 7.49 23.09
C ARG A 168 11.49 7.32 23.02
N ASN A 169 10.72 8.37 22.72
CA ASN A 169 9.26 8.30 22.62
C ASN A 169 8.76 9.09 21.41
N SER A 170 8.95 8.58 20.19
CA SER A 170 8.01 8.89 19.12
C SER A 170 6.78 7.99 19.31
N HIS A 171 5.78 8.55 19.99
CA HIS A 171 4.41 8.07 19.84
C HIS A 171 4.10 7.92 18.34
N LEU A 172 3.59 6.75 17.96
CA LEU A 172 3.02 6.49 16.66
C LEU A 172 1.95 7.56 16.35
N SER A 173 2.35 8.61 15.63
CA SER A 173 1.41 9.47 14.94
C SER A 173 1.04 8.77 13.62
N SER A 174 -0.27 8.60 13.46
CA SER A 174 -0.95 8.05 12.31
C SER A 174 -0.51 8.64 10.96
N THR A 175 -0.60 7.80 9.93
CA THR A 175 -0.60 8.13 8.49
C THR A 175 0.67 8.82 7.94
N GLY A 176 1.73 8.01 7.85
CA GLY A 176 2.61 7.81 6.70
C GLY A 176 3.01 9.01 5.84
N LEU A 177 4.18 9.57 6.13
CA LEU A 177 5.15 10.20 5.21
C LEU A 177 6.46 10.36 6.01
N ASP A 178 7.54 9.71 5.58
CA ASP A 178 8.85 9.80 6.24
C ASP A 178 9.74 10.82 5.50
N ASN A 179 10.16 11.87 6.21
CA ASN A 179 10.84 13.07 5.67
C ASN A 179 12.34 13.02 5.99
N THR A 180 13.07 12.04 5.47
CA THR A 180 14.52 11.97 5.69
C THR A 180 15.31 11.75 4.39
N HIS A 181 16.01 12.82 3.97
CA HIS A 181 17.12 12.89 3.00
C HIS A 181 16.85 12.83 1.47
N GLU A 182 17.80 13.45 0.77
CA GLU A 182 17.81 13.90 -0.62
C GLU A 182 17.42 12.82 -1.65
N GLN A 183 16.51 13.21 -2.54
CA GLN A 183 16.14 12.47 -3.77
C GLN A 183 15.52 11.08 -3.57
N ILE A 184 14.66 10.90 -2.56
CA ILE A 184 13.90 9.66 -2.40
C ILE A 184 12.54 9.76 -3.12
N PRO A 185 12.23 8.91 -4.11
CA PRO A 185 10.87 8.78 -4.64
C PRO A 185 9.93 8.25 -3.56
N LEU A 186 9.01 9.10 -3.15
CA LEU A 186 7.94 8.75 -2.22
C LEU A 186 6.91 7.87 -2.92
N GLY A 187 6.76 6.64 -2.42
CA GLY A 187 5.64 5.77 -2.76
C GLY A 187 4.49 6.02 -1.78
N ILE A 188 3.44 6.73 -2.20
CA ILE A 188 2.24 6.91 -1.37
C ILE A 188 1.42 5.62 -1.41
N SER A 189 1.09 5.05 -0.24
CA SER A 189 0.19 3.88 -0.13
C SER A 189 -0.77 4.03 1.04
N PHE A 190 -2.04 3.69 0.78
CA PHE A 190 -3.19 3.91 1.65
C PHE A 190 -3.48 2.75 2.63
N HIS A 191 -2.48 1.97 3.04
CA HIS A 191 -2.68 0.92 4.06
C HIS A 191 -1.45 0.65 4.92
N HIS A 192 -1.69 0.32 6.20
CA HIS A 192 -0.75 0.13 7.31
C HIS A 192 0.45 -0.83 7.04
N GLN A 193 0.42 -1.62 5.96
CA GLN A 193 1.53 -2.49 5.52
C GLN A 193 2.63 -1.79 4.71
N SER A 194 2.44 -0.53 4.29
CA SER A 194 3.41 0.16 3.41
C SER A 194 4.44 1.04 4.11
N GLN A 195 4.31 1.31 5.42
CA GLN A 195 5.14 2.31 6.09
C GLN A 195 6.58 1.85 6.40
N GLN A 196 6.95 0.58 6.17
CA GLN A 196 8.28 0.08 6.53
C GLN A 196 9.12 -0.44 5.34
N MET A 197 8.58 -0.47 4.13
CA MET A 197 9.28 -1.11 3.01
C MET A 197 10.17 -0.15 2.20
N THR A 198 11.48 -0.24 2.49
CA THR A 198 12.51 -0.55 1.48
C THR A 198 13.00 0.57 0.55
N ASN A 199 12.29 1.69 0.38
CA ASN A 199 12.75 2.75 -0.54
C ASN A 199 14.01 3.47 -0.05
N THR A 200 14.05 3.89 1.23
CA THR A 200 15.19 4.59 1.84
C THR A 200 16.44 3.71 1.92
N THR A 201 16.28 2.42 2.25
CA THR A 201 17.41 1.49 2.30
C THR A 201 18.02 1.25 0.93
N ASN A 202 17.19 1.06 -0.11
CA ASN A 202 17.67 0.83 -1.47
C ASN A 202 18.34 2.08 -2.07
N SER A 203 17.80 3.28 -1.81
CA SER A 203 18.44 4.52 -2.25
C SER A 203 19.79 4.74 -1.57
N ASN A 204 19.87 4.48 -0.26
CA ASN A 204 21.11 4.64 0.51
C ASN A 204 22.20 3.65 0.09
N ILE A 205 21.84 2.39 -0.23
CA ILE A 205 22.79 1.40 -0.77
C ILE A 205 23.33 1.85 -2.12
N TYR A 206 22.47 2.37 -3.00
CA TYR A 206 22.90 2.88 -4.29
C TYR A 206 23.82 4.09 -4.14
N LEU A 207 23.45 5.05 -3.29
CA LEU A 207 24.27 6.21 -2.97
C LEU A 207 25.64 5.81 -2.40
N LEU A 208 25.68 4.83 -1.50
CA LEU A 208 26.93 4.33 -0.93
C LEU A 208 27.84 3.68 -2.01
N THR A 209 27.23 2.95 -2.94
CA THR A 209 27.96 2.18 -3.96
C THR A 209 28.47 3.06 -5.10
N TYR A 210 27.62 3.94 -5.62
CA TYR A 210 27.87 4.73 -6.82
C TYR A 210 28.19 6.20 -6.53
N GLN A 211 28.08 6.63 -5.27
CA GLN A 211 28.32 8.01 -4.83
C GLN A 211 27.48 9.04 -5.61
N GLU A 212 26.31 8.61 -6.08
CA GLU A 212 25.35 9.43 -6.80
C GLU A 212 23.92 9.04 -6.38
N PRO A 213 22.95 9.98 -6.45
CA PRO A 213 21.58 9.67 -6.12
C PRO A 213 20.99 8.67 -7.11
N ALA A 214 20.17 7.76 -6.59
CA ALA A 214 19.60 6.67 -7.37
C ALA A 214 18.57 7.19 -8.40
N PRO A 215 18.65 6.74 -9.67
CA PRO A 215 17.60 7.00 -10.65
C PRO A 215 16.24 6.49 -10.16
N ILE A 216 15.17 7.23 -10.47
CA ILE A 216 13.83 6.91 -9.95
C ILE A 216 13.37 5.54 -10.47
N GLU A 217 13.59 5.26 -11.75
CA GLU A 217 13.26 3.98 -12.37
C GLU A 217 13.97 2.79 -11.70
N TYR A 218 15.22 2.98 -11.25
CA TYR A 218 15.95 1.92 -10.54
C TYR A 218 15.26 1.54 -9.24
N ILE A 219 14.83 2.54 -8.44
CA ILE A 219 14.13 2.30 -7.18
C ILE A 219 12.78 1.61 -7.44
N VAL A 220 12.02 2.10 -8.43
CA VAL A 220 10.72 1.52 -8.81
C VAL A 220 10.89 0.06 -9.25
N SER A 221 11.84 -0.22 -10.13
CA SER A 221 12.12 -1.57 -10.62
C SER A 221 12.53 -2.52 -9.49
N ARG A 222 13.40 -2.07 -8.58
CA ARG A 222 13.82 -2.88 -7.43
C ARG A 222 12.65 -3.25 -6.53
N LEU A 223 11.77 -2.31 -6.22
CA LEU A 223 10.57 -2.59 -5.41
C LEU A 223 9.60 -3.51 -6.15
N CYS A 224 9.43 -3.31 -7.45
CA CYS A 224 8.58 -4.15 -8.29
C CYS A 224 9.07 -5.60 -8.38
N ASN A 225 10.39 -5.82 -8.44
CA ASN A 225 10.97 -7.17 -8.36
C ASN A 225 10.65 -7.84 -7.01
N ILE A 226 10.65 -7.09 -5.91
CA ILE A 226 10.25 -7.63 -4.60
C ILE A 226 8.77 -8.02 -4.62
N LYS A 227 7.90 -7.15 -5.12
CA LYS A 227 6.46 -7.46 -5.26
C LYS A 227 6.24 -8.72 -6.10
N GLN A 228 6.92 -8.80 -7.22
CA GLN A 228 6.83 -9.93 -8.15
C GLN A 228 7.31 -11.22 -7.49
N ALA A 229 8.38 -11.20 -6.69
CA ALA A 229 8.89 -12.39 -6.01
C ALA A 229 7.83 -13.04 -5.09
N TYR A 230 6.98 -12.22 -4.44
CA TYR A 230 5.86 -12.71 -3.62
C TYR A 230 4.72 -13.33 -4.44
N THR A 231 4.64 -13.05 -5.74
CA THR A 231 3.66 -13.70 -6.64
C THR A 231 4.15 -15.03 -7.19
N GLN A 232 5.47 -15.23 -7.25
CA GLN A 232 6.07 -16.42 -7.85
C GLN A 232 6.54 -17.45 -6.81
N PHE A 233 7.03 -16.99 -5.66
CA PHE A 233 7.72 -17.84 -4.68
C PHE A 233 7.22 -17.58 -3.25
N GLY A 234 7.34 -18.62 -2.41
CA GLY A 234 7.15 -18.50 -0.96
C GLY A 234 5.73 -18.74 -0.43
N GLY A 235 4.72 -18.89 -1.29
CA GLY A 235 3.34 -19.15 -0.86
C GLY A 235 2.74 -18.06 0.05
N LYS A 236 3.40 -16.90 0.12
CA LYS A 236 2.98 -15.74 0.91
C LYS A 236 1.92 -14.97 0.12
N ARG A 237 1.05 -14.24 0.84
CA ARG A 237 0.08 -13.37 0.18
C ARG A 237 0.81 -12.24 -0.56
N PRO A 238 0.44 -11.92 -1.81
CA PRO A 238 1.04 -10.81 -2.53
C PRO A 238 0.66 -9.46 -1.88
N PHE A 239 1.51 -8.45 -2.08
CA PHE A 239 1.26 -7.11 -1.57
C PHE A 239 0.04 -6.49 -2.26
N GLY A 240 -1.09 -6.39 -1.54
CA GLY A 240 -2.34 -5.79 -2.04
C GLY A 240 -2.29 -4.26 -2.18
N VAL A 241 -1.14 -3.67 -2.53
CA VAL A 241 -0.93 -2.22 -2.59
C VAL A 241 -0.41 -1.77 -3.95
N SER A 242 -1.00 -0.71 -4.47
CA SER A 242 -0.49 0.04 -5.63
C SER A 242 0.22 1.29 -5.13
N PHE A 243 1.33 1.66 -5.77
CA PHE A 243 2.08 2.88 -5.43
C PHE A 243 2.05 3.86 -6.59
N LEU A 244 2.02 5.15 -6.24
CA LEU A 244 2.44 6.22 -7.12
C LEU A 244 3.79 6.74 -6.64
N TYR A 245 4.76 6.82 -7.55
CA TYR A 245 6.08 7.34 -7.29
C TYR A 245 6.24 8.65 -8.03
N MET A 246 6.62 9.70 -7.31
CA MET A 246 7.05 10.95 -7.93
C MET A 246 8.52 11.19 -7.59
N GLY A 247 9.29 11.68 -8.55
CA GLY A 247 10.71 11.93 -8.36
C GLY A 247 11.27 12.85 -9.43
N TRP A 248 12.48 13.35 -9.18
CA TRP A 248 13.28 14.05 -10.17
C TRP A 248 14.66 13.42 -10.21
N ASP A 249 15.19 13.20 -11.41
CA ASP A 249 16.60 12.84 -11.61
C ASP A 249 17.24 13.62 -12.76
N LYS A 250 18.57 13.53 -12.84
CA LYS A 250 19.37 14.20 -13.87
C LYS A 250 19.18 13.67 -15.29
N HIS A 251 18.58 12.49 -15.46
CA HIS A 251 18.49 11.81 -16.75
C HIS A 251 17.20 12.15 -17.49
N TYR A 252 16.08 12.12 -16.79
CA TYR A 252 14.75 12.31 -17.36
C TYR A 252 13.95 13.43 -16.67
N GLY A 253 14.54 14.10 -15.68
CA GLY A 253 13.88 15.17 -14.93
C GLY A 253 12.74 14.63 -14.08
N TYR A 254 11.62 15.37 -14.05
CA TYR A 254 10.42 14.98 -13.31
C TYR A 254 9.77 13.74 -13.92
N GLN A 255 9.56 12.74 -13.07
CA GLN A 255 9.01 11.44 -13.43
C GLN A 255 7.88 11.04 -12.48
N LEU A 256 6.89 10.37 -13.04
CA LEU A 256 5.78 9.77 -12.33
C LEU A 256 5.65 8.31 -12.77
N TYR A 257 5.71 7.40 -11.81
CA TYR A 257 5.50 5.98 -12.04
C TYR A 257 4.32 5.47 -11.22
N GLN A 258 3.69 4.42 -11.71
CA GLN A 258 2.69 3.66 -10.99
C GLN A 258 3.11 2.20 -10.96
N SER A 259 2.99 1.53 -9.80
CA SER A 259 3.11 0.08 -9.70
C SER A 259 1.85 -0.56 -9.14
N ASP A 260 1.59 -1.80 -9.54
CA ASP A 260 0.47 -2.61 -9.08
C ASP A 260 0.92 -3.76 -8.15
N PRO A 261 0.00 -4.55 -7.57
CA PRO A 261 0.31 -5.73 -6.77
C PRO A 261 1.07 -6.84 -7.50
N SER A 262 1.00 -6.87 -8.84
CA SER A 262 1.65 -7.92 -9.63
C SER A 262 3.16 -7.70 -9.79
N GLY A 263 3.66 -6.53 -9.38
CA GLY A 263 5.03 -6.11 -9.60
C GLY A 263 5.25 -5.54 -11.01
N ASN A 264 4.19 -5.21 -11.74
CA ASN A 264 4.32 -4.40 -12.95
C ASN A 264 4.36 -2.92 -12.57
N PHE A 265 5.10 -2.13 -13.34
CA PHE A 265 5.10 -0.69 -13.24
C PHE A 265 5.10 -0.03 -14.62
N GLY A 266 4.63 1.20 -14.67
CA GLY A 266 4.62 2.02 -15.89
C GLY A 266 4.82 3.49 -15.59
N GLY A 267 5.47 4.20 -16.51
CA GLY A 267 5.65 5.65 -16.46
C GLY A 267 4.42 6.38 -17.00
N TRP A 268 4.00 7.44 -16.31
CA TRP A 268 2.80 8.21 -16.62
C TRP A 268 3.09 9.71 -16.61
N LYS A 269 2.30 10.50 -17.35
CA LYS A 269 2.31 11.96 -17.23
C LYS A 269 1.28 12.47 -16.22
N ALA A 270 0.14 11.79 -16.16
CA ALA A 270 -0.86 11.92 -15.12
C ALA A 270 -1.58 10.56 -14.99
N THR A 271 -1.82 10.11 -13.77
CA THR A 271 -2.56 8.87 -13.50
C THR A 271 -3.28 8.98 -12.15
N CYS A 272 -4.18 8.05 -11.88
CA CYS A 272 -4.92 7.95 -10.64
C CYS A 272 -5.12 6.48 -10.29
N VAL A 273 -4.98 6.15 -9.01
CA VAL A 273 -5.21 4.80 -8.45
C VAL A 273 -6.28 4.87 -7.36
N GLY A 274 -6.97 3.75 -7.14
CA GLY A 274 -8.00 3.63 -6.11
C GLY A 274 -9.42 3.87 -6.62
N HIS A 275 -10.29 4.30 -5.72
CA HIS A 275 -11.73 4.47 -5.97
C HIS A 275 -11.99 5.54 -7.04
N ASN A 276 -12.94 5.29 -7.94
CA ASN A 276 -13.29 6.19 -9.05
C ASN A 276 -12.13 6.60 -9.98
N SER A 277 -11.06 5.81 -10.04
CA SER A 277 -9.89 6.06 -10.89
C SER A 277 -10.23 6.16 -12.38
N GLN A 278 -11.20 5.41 -12.89
CA GLN A 278 -11.63 5.50 -14.30
C GLN A 278 -12.18 6.89 -14.66
N THR A 279 -12.98 7.48 -13.77
CA THR A 279 -13.52 8.83 -13.92
C THR A 279 -12.40 9.87 -13.81
N ALA A 280 -11.50 9.72 -12.83
CA ALA A 280 -10.33 10.59 -12.67
C ALA A 280 -9.47 10.60 -13.94
N ILE A 281 -9.11 9.42 -14.46
CA ILE A 281 -8.30 9.27 -15.67
C ILE A 281 -9.00 9.91 -16.88
N SER A 282 -10.33 9.81 -16.98
CA SER A 282 -11.09 10.42 -18.07
C SER A 282 -11.01 11.94 -18.05
N ILE A 283 -11.10 12.57 -16.87
CA ILE A 283 -10.92 14.02 -16.69
C ILE A 283 -9.48 14.42 -17.01
N LEU A 284 -8.50 13.68 -16.47
CA LEU A 284 -7.08 13.94 -16.72
C LEU A 284 -6.75 13.88 -18.22
N LYS A 285 -7.29 12.90 -18.96
CA LYS A 285 -7.10 12.80 -20.42
C LYS A 285 -7.65 13.99 -21.21
N GLN A 286 -8.72 14.62 -20.73
CA GLN A 286 -9.36 15.75 -21.40
C GLN A 286 -8.67 17.08 -21.11
N GLU A 287 -8.19 17.26 -19.87
CA GLU A 287 -7.76 18.57 -19.37
C GLU A 287 -6.25 18.69 -19.20
N TYR A 288 -5.52 17.59 -19.03
CA TYR A 288 -4.07 17.61 -18.91
C TYR A 288 -3.41 17.83 -20.28
N LYS A 289 -2.57 18.85 -20.38
CA LYS A 289 -1.86 19.20 -21.62
C LYS A 289 -0.36 19.02 -21.46
N ILE A 290 0.20 18.11 -22.25
CA ILE A 290 1.62 17.76 -22.19
C ILE A 290 2.47 18.99 -22.55
N GLY A 291 3.34 19.42 -21.64
CA GLY A 291 4.28 20.53 -21.84
C GLY A 291 3.71 21.93 -21.60
N GLU A 292 2.40 22.08 -21.44
CA GLU A 292 1.77 23.38 -21.16
C GLU A 292 1.35 23.54 -19.69
N THR A 293 1.06 22.44 -18.99
CA THR A 293 0.57 22.48 -17.62
C THR A 293 1.68 22.87 -16.65
N GLN A 294 1.58 24.06 -16.06
CA GLN A 294 2.44 24.49 -14.96
C GLN A 294 1.96 23.95 -13.61
N LEU A 295 2.77 24.09 -12.56
CA LEU A 295 2.45 23.61 -11.22
C LEU A 295 1.09 24.11 -10.71
N ASN A 296 0.80 25.41 -10.86
CA ASN A 296 -0.47 25.99 -10.41
C ASN A 296 -1.68 25.41 -11.17
N ASP A 297 -1.53 25.15 -12.47
CA ASP A 297 -2.58 24.54 -13.28
C ASP A 297 -2.79 23.08 -12.91
N ALA A 298 -1.71 22.35 -12.63
CA ALA A 298 -1.76 20.97 -12.14
C ALA A 298 -2.47 20.88 -10.78
N LEU A 299 -2.21 21.82 -9.86
CA LEU A 299 -2.91 21.90 -8.57
C LEU A 299 -4.41 22.14 -8.74
N ARG A 300 -4.81 23.07 -9.61
CA ARG A 300 -6.23 23.31 -9.91
C ARG A 300 -6.91 22.09 -10.54
N LEU A 301 -6.22 21.43 -11.47
CA LEU A 301 -6.69 20.20 -12.10
C LEU A 301 -6.86 19.07 -11.07
N ALA A 302 -5.93 18.92 -10.12
CA ALA A 302 -6.04 17.93 -9.05
C ALA A 302 -7.29 18.16 -8.19
N ILE A 303 -7.55 19.40 -7.75
CA ILE A 303 -8.75 19.75 -6.98
C ILE A 303 -10.04 19.47 -7.77
N ARG A 304 -10.04 19.77 -9.07
CA ARG A 304 -11.17 19.47 -9.96
C ARG A 304 -11.45 17.99 -10.08
N VAL A 305 -10.41 17.18 -10.22
CA VAL A 305 -10.53 15.71 -10.24
C VAL A 305 -11.12 15.24 -8.92
N PHE A 306 -10.55 15.65 -7.79
CA PHE A 306 -11.05 15.28 -6.46
C PHE A 306 -12.51 15.68 -6.25
N SER A 307 -12.92 16.88 -6.68
CA SER A 307 -14.31 17.34 -6.58
C SER A 307 -15.30 16.47 -7.36
N LYS A 308 -14.86 15.81 -8.44
CA LYS A 308 -15.73 14.94 -9.25
C LYS A 308 -15.67 13.48 -8.84
N THR A 309 -14.61 13.04 -8.16
CA THR A 309 -14.40 11.64 -7.79
C THR A 309 -14.65 11.33 -6.32
N LEU A 310 -14.67 12.33 -5.45
CA LEU A 310 -15.06 12.19 -4.06
C LEU A 310 -16.59 12.27 -3.95
N ASP A 311 -17.21 11.31 -3.25
CA ASP A 311 -18.67 11.25 -3.05
C ASP A 311 -19.21 12.33 -2.10
N THR A 312 -18.37 13.27 -1.64
CA THR A 312 -18.78 14.36 -0.74
C THR A 312 -19.16 15.60 -1.55
N THR A 313 -20.29 16.22 -1.20
CA THR A 313 -20.78 17.46 -1.83
C THR A 313 -19.92 18.70 -1.58
N LYS A 314 -19.00 18.66 -0.60
CA LYS A 314 -18.06 19.73 -0.28
C LYS A 314 -16.67 19.16 -0.02
N LEU A 315 -15.66 19.79 -0.62
CA LEU A 315 -14.26 19.50 -0.36
C LEU A 315 -13.83 20.17 0.94
N THR A 316 -13.28 19.40 1.88
CA THR A 316 -12.68 19.91 3.11
C THR A 316 -11.19 19.60 3.11
N PRO A 317 -10.32 20.50 3.63
CA PRO A 317 -8.88 20.30 3.63
C PRO A 317 -8.46 19.03 4.39
N GLU A 318 -9.18 18.65 5.44
CA GLU A 318 -8.95 17.41 6.21
C GLU A 318 -9.08 16.11 5.40
N LYS A 319 -9.74 16.14 4.24
CA LYS A 319 -10.00 14.94 3.43
C LYS A 319 -8.98 14.75 2.31
N ILE A 320 -8.13 15.73 2.05
CA ILE A 320 -7.24 15.73 0.90
C ILE A 320 -5.86 16.15 1.37
N GLU A 321 -4.87 15.35 1.02
CA GLU A 321 -3.46 15.68 1.22
C GLU A 321 -2.82 15.85 -0.15
N ILE A 322 -2.06 16.94 -0.33
CA ILE A 322 -1.35 17.21 -1.56
C ILE A 322 0.13 17.42 -1.24
N ALA A 323 0.97 16.59 -1.87
CA ALA A 323 2.41 16.72 -1.86
C ALA A 323 2.87 17.35 -3.18
N VAL A 324 3.83 18.27 -3.12
CA VAL A 324 4.46 18.89 -4.28
C VAL A 324 5.96 18.67 -4.22
N LEU A 325 6.51 18.14 -5.29
CA LEU A 325 7.94 17.96 -5.50
C LEU A 325 8.46 19.07 -6.42
N GLN A 326 9.45 19.82 -5.95
CA GLN A 326 10.12 20.88 -6.72
C GLN A 326 11.63 20.65 -6.70
N HIS A 327 12.24 20.82 -7.86
CA HIS A 327 13.69 20.85 -8.03
C HIS A 327 14.13 22.29 -8.29
N ASP A 328 15.15 22.74 -7.56
CA ASP A 328 15.79 24.04 -7.78
C ASP A 328 17.13 23.84 -8.51
N ASP A 329 17.17 24.27 -9.78
CA ASP A 329 18.35 24.14 -10.64
C ASP A 329 19.59 24.87 -10.09
N LYS A 330 19.43 25.86 -9.20
CA LYS A 330 20.56 26.64 -8.65
C LYS A 330 21.24 25.94 -7.48
N THR A 331 20.44 25.31 -6.63
CA THR A 331 20.92 24.57 -5.45
C THR A 331 21.10 23.08 -5.74
N ASN A 332 20.65 22.62 -6.93
CA ASN A 332 20.59 21.23 -7.36
C ASN A 332 19.89 20.33 -6.33
N GLN A 333 18.96 20.91 -5.56
CA GLN A 333 18.27 20.25 -4.47
C GLN A 333 16.80 20.03 -4.84
N THR A 334 16.34 18.80 -4.62
CA THR A 334 14.95 18.42 -4.78
C THR A 334 14.27 18.45 -3.43
N THR A 335 13.25 19.29 -3.30
CA THR A 335 12.46 19.44 -2.08
C THR A 335 11.06 18.91 -2.30
N ILE A 336 10.52 18.27 -1.27
CA ILE A 336 9.14 17.81 -1.24
C ILE A 336 8.45 18.55 -0.11
N ARG A 337 7.34 19.23 -0.42
CA ARG A 337 6.52 19.89 0.60
C ARG A 337 5.09 19.38 0.56
N MET A 338 4.53 19.18 1.74
CA MET A 338 3.08 19.03 1.91
C MET A 338 2.45 20.42 1.91
N LEU A 339 1.36 20.58 1.17
CA LEU A 339 0.56 21.79 1.26
C LEU A 339 -0.08 21.87 2.65
N LYS A 340 -0.03 23.06 3.25
CA LYS A 340 -0.71 23.33 4.52
C LYS A 340 -2.21 23.54 4.27
N ASP A 341 -3.02 23.30 5.29
CA ASP A 341 -4.47 23.46 5.26
C ASP A 341 -4.92 24.86 4.79
N GLU A 342 -4.14 25.90 5.13
CA GLU A 342 -4.39 27.29 4.70
C GLU A 342 -4.28 27.46 3.18
N GLU A 343 -3.24 26.88 2.57
CA GLU A 343 -3.02 26.93 1.13
C GLU A 343 -4.07 26.10 0.40
N LEU A 344 -4.40 24.92 0.95
CA LEU A 344 -5.41 24.04 0.39
C LEU A 344 -6.80 24.68 0.42
N THR A 345 -7.15 25.34 1.53
CA THR A 345 -8.42 26.09 1.65
C THR A 345 -8.51 27.20 0.60
N THR A 346 -7.40 27.87 0.31
CA THR A 346 -7.35 28.93 -0.71
C THR A 346 -7.56 28.34 -2.10
N LEU A 347 -6.94 27.20 -2.42
CA LEU A 347 -7.13 26.51 -3.70
C LEU A 347 -8.56 26.00 -3.89
N ILE A 348 -9.18 25.45 -2.84
CA ILE A 348 -10.58 24.99 -2.88
C ILE A 348 -11.53 26.17 -3.17
N LYS A 349 -11.35 27.31 -2.48
CA LYS A 349 -12.16 28.52 -2.74
C LYS A 349 -12.01 29.04 -4.16
N GLN A 350 -10.77 29.10 -4.67
CA GLN A 350 -10.50 29.52 -6.05
C GLN A 350 -11.23 28.62 -7.07
N TYR A 351 -11.25 27.31 -6.81
CA TYR A 351 -11.95 26.36 -7.65
C TYR A 351 -13.48 26.55 -7.60
N GLU A 352 -14.07 26.74 -6.42
CA GLU A 352 -15.51 27.02 -6.26
C GLU A 352 -15.93 28.31 -7.00
N GLU A 353 -15.13 29.37 -6.89
CA GLU A 353 -15.35 30.62 -7.62
C GLU A 353 -15.27 30.41 -9.14
N GLU A 354 -14.33 29.61 -9.63
CA GLU A 354 -14.19 29.30 -11.06
C GLU A 354 -15.39 28.50 -11.58
N GLN A 355 -15.87 27.52 -10.82
CA GLN A 355 -17.06 26.74 -11.19
C GLN A 355 -18.32 27.61 -11.26
N SER A 356 -18.53 28.48 -10.26
CA SER A 356 -19.69 29.39 -10.26
C SER A 356 -19.71 30.35 -11.46
N LYS A 357 -18.54 30.83 -11.90
CA LYS A 357 -18.40 31.66 -13.10
C LYS A 357 -18.72 30.87 -14.37
N LEU A 358 -18.19 29.66 -14.50
CA LEU A 358 -18.46 28.77 -15.65
C LEU A 358 -19.94 28.40 -15.76
N GLU A 359 -20.61 28.17 -14.64
CA GLU A 359 -22.07 27.91 -14.61
C GLU A 359 -22.88 29.14 -14.99
N ALA A 360 -22.53 30.33 -14.47
CA ALA A 360 -23.19 31.57 -14.84
C ALA A 360 -23.05 31.88 -16.35
N ASP A 361 -21.89 31.59 -16.93
CA ASP A 361 -21.64 31.84 -18.35
C ASP A 361 -22.34 30.79 -19.25
N ARG A 362 -22.44 29.53 -18.81
CA ARG A 362 -23.28 28.52 -19.49
C ARG A 362 -24.75 28.91 -19.48
N GLN A 363 -25.26 29.42 -18.36
CA GLN A 363 -26.66 29.88 -18.26
C GLN A 363 -26.93 31.09 -19.18
N LYS A 364 -25.99 32.04 -19.27
CA LYS A 364 -26.08 33.17 -20.21
C LYS A 364 -26.05 32.71 -21.68
N GLN A 365 -25.19 31.75 -22.02
CA GLN A 365 -25.12 31.19 -23.38
C GLN A 365 -26.40 30.45 -23.78
N GLN A 366 -27.00 29.67 -22.87
CA GLN A 366 -28.27 28.97 -23.10
C GLN A 366 -29.44 29.94 -23.29
N GLN A 367 -29.53 31.01 -22.50
CA GLN A 367 -30.55 32.05 -22.66
C GLN A 367 -30.41 32.86 -23.96
N THR A 368 -29.20 32.93 -24.52
CA THR A 368 -28.95 33.60 -25.80
C THR A 368 -29.36 32.70 -26.98
N THR A 369 -29.05 31.40 -26.90
CA THR A 369 -29.45 30.43 -27.95
C THR A 369 -30.94 30.12 -28.00
N GLU A 370 -31.68 30.27 -26.89
CA GLU A 370 -33.16 30.18 -26.89
C GLU A 370 -33.85 31.43 -27.45
N LYS A 371 -33.21 32.60 -27.36
CA LYS A 371 -33.73 33.84 -27.96
C LYS A 371 -33.54 33.87 -29.48
N ASP A 372 -32.51 33.23 -30.00
CA ASP A 372 -32.24 33.17 -31.46
C ASP A 372 -33.04 32.06 -32.18
N LYS A 373 -33.74 31.18 -31.44
CA LYS A 373 -34.62 30.13 -31.99
C LYS A 373 -36.12 30.47 -31.98
N LYS A 374 -36.49 31.64 -31.44
CA LYS A 374 -37.84 32.21 -31.52
C LYS A 374 -37.83 33.37 -32.49
#